data_AF-A0A194RML3-F1
#
_entry.id   AF-A0A194RML3-F1
#
_cell.length_a   1.000
_cell.length_b   1.000
_cell.length_c   1.000
_cell.angle_alpha   90.00
_cell.angle_beta   90.00
_cell.angle_gamma   90.00
#
_symmetry.space_group_name_H-M   'P 1'
#
loop_
_entity.id
_entity.type
_entity.pdbx_description
1 polymer ?
#
loop_
_entity_poly.entity_id
_entity_poly.type
_entity_poly.pdbx_seq_one_letter_code
_entity_poly.pdbx_strand_id
1 'polypeptide(L)'
;MNSRKYLILHKDEWERIKRQRNCEETTNNNGDMQRLQELSQEWIKSWPDTTKGHIELLKKIEARKRKKDIEEIKKFALQKKKDCSLEAIQKARQVIFEDSCYGKQLISCLIQSKTLEEREAQLKFKKNLKEKAIIDEKEEYLKEKQRNRELEKKKMEKMRQKQMKDREIAEINKTMYENQNTKVIRDKELQKQTELEDMKLIKNFLEIETKCRIQNTIVKKKDSSKKLQLFQTLEWIKRIEENKYNDFVDKGIKRLEQKLNEDKLKEIQKQNVDNKKNCSIKSMEARDKTQKKTNYREETKNMSKVCHCDRQTLFCKPSKKNYNNALNFNKEESLQFLMPSKSLEDELEKREKEPFPWSGTKAAHEQFAKEASKILGECRFKPMARKVVDEYIKINGLNNNNLPIKNYL
;
A
#
# COMPACT_ATOMS: atom_id res chain seq x y z
N MET A 1 -5.08 -140.67 -78.96
CA MET A 1 -6.15 -140.59 -77.95
C MET A 1 -6.04 -139.25 -77.24
N ASN A 2 -7.03 -138.37 -77.40
CA ASN A 2 -7.31 -137.25 -76.50
C ASN A 2 -8.78 -136.86 -76.70
N SER A 3 -9.63 -137.27 -75.75
CA SER A 3 -11.07 -137.05 -75.78
C SER A 3 -11.38 -135.55 -75.65
N ARG A 4 -12.07 -134.97 -76.63
CA ARG A 4 -12.66 -133.63 -76.48
C ARG A 4 -13.77 -133.74 -75.42
N LYS A 5 -13.50 -133.27 -74.21
CA LYS A 5 -14.53 -133.04 -73.19
C LYS A 5 -15.25 -131.74 -73.55
N TYR A 6 -16.53 -131.82 -73.88
CA TYR A 6 -17.37 -130.63 -74.04
C TYR A 6 -17.74 -130.13 -72.64
N LEU A 7 -17.27 -128.93 -72.28
CA LEU A 7 -17.74 -128.21 -71.09
C LEU A 7 -19.15 -127.68 -71.39
N ILE A 8 -20.17 -128.30 -70.80
CA ILE A 8 -21.53 -127.74 -70.78
C ILE A 8 -21.56 -126.75 -69.63
N LEU A 9 -21.41 -125.46 -69.94
CA LEU A 9 -21.57 -124.37 -68.97
C LEU A 9 -23.07 -124.08 -68.79
N HIS A 10 -23.51 -123.91 -67.55
CA HIS A 10 -24.86 -123.44 -67.25
C HIS A 10 -25.04 -122.03 -67.83
N LYS A 11 -26.24 -121.69 -68.31
CA LYS A 11 -26.53 -120.42 -69.02
C LYS A 11 -26.07 -119.18 -68.23
N ASP A 12 -26.12 -119.27 -66.91
CA ASP A 12 -25.73 -118.21 -65.97
C ASP A 12 -24.21 -118.03 -65.85
N GLU A 13 -23.41 -119.05 -66.12
CA GLU A 13 -21.94 -118.94 -66.14
C GLU A 13 -21.44 -118.29 -67.43
N TRP A 14 -22.12 -118.56 -68.55
CA TRP A 14 -21.81 -117.92 -69.83
C TRP A 14 -22.14 -116.41 -69.83
N GLU A 15 -23.27 -116.04 -69.22
CA GLU A 15 -23.66 -114.64 -68.96
C GLU A 15 -22.62 -113.89 -68.10
N ARG A 16 -22.08 -114.56 -67.08
CA ARG A 16 -21.07 -113.98 -66.16
C ARG A 16 -19.74 -113.67 -66.88
N ILE A 17 -19.30 -114.58 -67.75
CA ILE A 17 -18.07 -114.41 -68.53
C ILE A 17 -18.24 -113.30 -69.58
N LYS A 18 -19.43 -113.17 -70.19
CA LYS A 18 -19.74 -112.03 -71.08
C LYS A 18 -19.69 -110.69 -70.36
N ARG A 19 -20.17 -110.62 -69.11
CA ARG A 19 -20.11 -109.39 -68.30
C ARG A 19 -18.68 -109.02 -67.90
N GLN A 20 -17.79 -110.00 -67.68
CA GLN A 20 -16.39 -109.73 -67.38
C GLN A 20 -15.59 -109.23 -68.60
N ARG A 21 -15.92 -109.69 -69.82
CA ARG A 21 -15.25 -109.20 -71.06
C ARG A 21 -15.65 -107.78 -71.47
N ASN A 22 -16.77 -107.25 -70.99
CA ASN A 22 -17.21 -105.89 -71.29
C ASN A 22 -16.64 -104.82 -70.35
N CYS A 23 -15.69 -105.16 -69.47
CA CYS A 23 -15.13 -104.25 -68.47
C CYS A 23 -13.69 -103.79 -68.75
N GLU A 24 -13.15 -104.01 -69.95
CA GLU A 24 -11.83 -103.45 -70.31
C GLU A 24 -11.87 -102.78 -71.68
N GLU A 25 -12.19 -101.48 -71.68
CA GLU A 25 -11.61 -100.55 -72.64
C GLU A 25 -11.16 -99.27 -71.91
N THR A 26 -9.87 -98.99 -72.06
CA THR A 26 -9.11 -97.85 -71.58
C THR A 26 -9.42 -96.59 -72.41
N THR A 27 -9.43 -95.42 -71.76
CA THR A 27 -8.80 -94.14 -72.16
C THR A 27 -9.58 -92.92 -71.62
N ASN A 28 -9.01 -92.23 -70.62
CA ASN A 28 -9.18 -90.77 -70.44
C ASN A 28 -8.23 -90.16 -69.37
N ASN A 29 -6.97 -90.60 -69.30
CA ASN A 29 -6.04 -90.10 -68.26
C ASN A 29 -5.46 -88.70 -68.53
N ASN A 30 -5.63 -88.11 -69.71
CA ASN A 30 -5.09 -86.77 -70.01
C ASN A 30 -5.91 -85.64 -69.36
N GLY A 31 -7.24 -85.80 -69.28
CA GLY A 31 -8.12 -84.83 -68.62
C GLY A 31 -7.89 -84.79 -67.12
N ASP A 32 -7.69 -85.94 -66.49
CA ASP A 32 -7.41 -86.04 -65.06
C ASP A 32 -6.03 -85.47 -64.70
N MET A 33 -5.01 -85.69 -65.53
CA MET A 33 -3.68 -85.10 -65.36
C MET A 33 -3.69 -83.56 -65.52
N GLN A 34 -4.38 -83.03 -66.54
CA GLN A 34 -4.54 -81.59 -66.70
C GLN A 34 -5.30 -80.98 -65.53
N ARG A 35 -6.38 -81.62 -65.08
CA ARG A 35 -7.15 -81.19 -63.91
C ARG A 35 -6.30 -81.18 -62.64
N LEU A 36 -5.47 -82.20 -62.43
CA LEU A 36 -4.53 -82.25 -61.29
C LEU A 36 -3.44 -81.18 -61.39
N GLN A 37 -2.97 -80.85 -62.60
CA GLN A 37 -2.03 -79.74 -62.82
C GLN A 37 -2.68 -78.38 -62.56
N GLU A 38 -3.92 -78.15 -63.01
CA GLU A 38 -4.68 -76.94 -62.72
C GLU A 38 -4.91 -76.79 -61.22
N LEU A 39 -5.34 -77.86 -60.55
CA LEU A 39 -5.50 -77.89 -59.09
C LEU A 39 -4.18 -77.62 -58.36
N SER A 40 -3.06 -78.18 -58.82
CA SER A 40 -1.76 -77.92 -58.17
C SER A 40 -1.30 -76.47 -58.39
N GLN A 41 -1.51 -75.91 -59.57
CA GLN A 41 -1.18 -74.52 -59.88
C GLN A 41 -2.08 -73.53 -59.13
N GLU A 42 -3.37 -73.82 -58.98
CA GLU A 42 -4.29 -73.05 -58.14
C GLU A 42 -3.89 -73.14 -56.67
N TRP A 43 -3.52 -74.33 -56.20
CA TRP A 43 -3.10 -74.54 -54.83
C TRP A 43 -1.79 -73.80 -54.53
N ILE A 44 -0.79 -73.86 -55.41
CA ILE A 44 0.46 -73.09 -55.29
C ILE A 44 0.17 -71.58 -55.28
N LYS A 45 -0.73 -71.09 -56.15
CA LYS A 45 -1.15 -69.67 -56.17
C LYS A 45 -1.89 -69.24 -54.89
N SER A 46 -2.43 -70.18 -54.12
CA SER A 46 -3.08 -69.92 -52.84
C SER A 46 -2.13 -69.97 -51.64
N TRP A 47 -0.86 -70.35 -51.85
CA TRP A 47 0.12 -70.42 -50.78
C TRP A 47 0.49 -69.03 -50.25
N PRO A 48 0.73 -68.90 -48.93
CA PRO A 48 1.03 -67.62 -48.27
C PRO A 48 2.22 -66.87 -48.87
N ASP A 49 3.20 -67.62 -49.41
CA ASP A 49 4.47 -67.10 -49.93
C ASP A 49 4.37 -66.63 -51.40
N THR A 50 3.24 -66.87 -52.06
CA THR A 50 2.98 -66.29 -53.39
C THR A 50 2.35 -64.91 -53.26
N THR A 51 2.55 -64.07 -54.27
CA THR A 51 1.96 -62.72 -54.31
C THR A 51 0.44 -62.73 -54.14
N LYS A 52 -0.25 -63.72 -54.74
CA LYS A 52 -1.71 -63.89 -54.60
C LYS A 52 -2.12 -64.29 -53.19
N GLY A 53 -1.44 -65.27 -52.57
CA GLY A 53 -1.72 -65.65 -51.17
C GLY A 53 -1.42 -64.54 -50.18
N HIS A 54 -0.35 -63.77 -50.38
CA HIS A 54 -0.02 -62.61 -49.55
C HIS A 54 -1.09 -61.51 -49.64
N ILE A 55 -1.59 -61.22 -50.85
CA ILE A 55 -2.72 -60.28 -51.04
C ILE A 55 -3.98 -60.79 -50.33
N GLU A 56 -4.28 -62.08 -50.39
CA GLU A 56 -5.45 -62.65 -49.70
C GLU A 56 -5.31 -62.60 -48.17
N LEU A 57 -4.10 -62.86 -47.65
CA LEU A 57 -3.80 -62.73 -46.23
C LEU A 57 -3.95 -61.28 -45.75
N LEU A 58 -3.43 -60.31 -46.51
CA LEU A 58 -3.61 -58.89 -46.22
C LEU A 58 -5.09 -58.50 -46.24
N LYS A 59 -5.86 -58.95 -47.23
CA LYS A 59 -7.33 -58.75 -47.26
C LYS A 59 -8.03 -59.34 -46.03
N LYS A 60 -7.62 -60.52 -45.56
CA LYS A 60 -8.15 -61.15 -44.33
C LYS A 60 -7.78 -60.33 -43.08
N ILE A 61 -6.55 -59.81 -43.00
CA ILE A 61 -6.10 -58.96 -41.89
C ILE A 61 -6.85 -57.63 -41.91
N GLU A 62 -6.97 -56.97 -43.06
CA GLU A 62 -7.76 -55.74 -43.22
C GLU A 62 -9.22 -55.95 -42.87
N ALA A 63 -9.83 -57.06 -43.30
CA ALA A 63 -11.21 -57.38 -42.95
C ALA A 63 -11.39 -57.59 -41.44
N ARG A 64 -10.42 -58.23 -40.76
CA ARG A 64 -10.42 -58.37 -39.29
C ARG A 64 -10.27 -57.01 -38.61
N LYS A 65 -9.39 -56.14 -39.11
CA LYS A 65 -9.18 -54.79 -38.58
C LYS A 65 -10.46 -53.94 -38.74
N ARG A 66 -11.05 -53.91 -39.94
CA ARG A 66 -12.33 -53.23 -40.20
C ARG A 66 -13.45 -53.72 -39.28
N LYS A 67 -13.54 -55.03 -38.99
CA LYS A 67 -14.53 -55.56 -38.05
C LYS A 67 -14.32 -55.01 -36.63
N LYS A 68 -13.07 -54.97 -36.14
CA LYS A 68 -12.73 -54.38 -34.84
C LYS A 68 -13.06 -52.88 -34.80
N ASP A 69 -12.67 -52.13 -35.83
CA ASP A 69 -12.94 -50.69 -35.93
C ASP A 69 -14.45 -50.41 -35.91
N ILE A 70 -15.26 -51.22 -36.63
CA ILE A 70 -16.73 -51.10 -36.61
C ILE A 70 -17.30 -51.39 -35.22
N GLU A 71 -16.79 -52.40 -34.51
CA GLU A 71 -17.21 -52.71 -33.14
C GLU A 71 -16.88 -51.57 -32.17
N GLU A 72 -15.70 -50.97 -32.28
CA GLU A 72 -15.29 -49.81 -31.48
C GLU A 72 -16.17 -48.58 -31.75
N ILE A 73 -16.44 -48.28 -33.03
CA ILE A 73 -17.35 -47.18 -33.41
C ILE A 73 -18.76 -47.43 -32.85
N LYS A 74 -19.27 -48.66 -32.90
CA LYS A 74 -20.58 -49.00 -32.31
C LYS A 74 -20.59 -48.81 -30.79
N LYS A 75 -19.53 -49.23 -30.08
CA LYS A 75 -19.38 -48.99 -28.63
C LYS A 75 -19.35 -47.51 -28.30
N PHE A 76 -18.59 -46.71 -29.06
CA PHE A 76 -18.50 -45.27 -28.88
C PHE A 76 -19.85 -44.57 -29.14
N ALA A 77 -20.56 -44.96 -30.21
CA ALA A 77 -21.88 -44.41 -30.52
C ALA A 77 -22.93 -44.74 -29.44
N LEU A 78 -22.90 -45.95 -28.89
CA LEU A 78 -23.77 -46.35 -27.77
C LEU A 78 -23.45 -45.53 -26.51
N GLN A 79 -22.16 -45.34 -26.21
CA GLN A 79 -21.75 -44.54 -25.06
C GLN A 79 -22.20 -43.09 -25.20
N LYS A 80 -21.97 -42.45 -26.36
CA LYS A 80 -22.41 -41.08 -26.62
C LYS A 80 -23.93 -40.90 -26.50
N LYS A 81 -24.72 -41.90 -26.94
CA LYS A 81 -26.19 -41.88 -26.75
C LYS A 81 -26.57 -41.94 -25.27
N LYS A 82 -25.90 -42.79 -24.48
CA LYS A 82 -26.11 -42.86 -23.02
C LYS A 82 -25.75 -41.53 -22.34
N ASP A 83 -24.61 -40.94 -22.68
CA ASP A 83 -24.15 -39.69 -22.08
C ASP A 83 -25.08 -38.51 -22.42
N CYS A 84 -25.50 -38.40 -23.69
CA CYS A 84 -26.45 -37.38 -24.13
C CYS A 84 -27.82 -37.56 -23.45
N SER A 85 -28.26 -38.82 -23.26
CA SER A 85 -29.47 -39.09 -22.48
C SER A 85 -29.29 -38.65 -21.03
N LEU A 86 -28.17 -38.95 -20.38
CA LEU A 86 -27.91 -38.63 -18.98
C LEU A 86 -27.87 -37.11 -18.73
N GLU A 87 -27.31 -36.33 -19.65
CA GLU A 87 -27.31 -34.87 -19.56
C GLU A 87 -28.72 -34.28 -19.71
N ALA A 88 -29.50 -34.76 -20.69
CA ALA A 88 -30.89 -34.34 -20.88
C ALA A 88 -31.75 -34.68 -19.65
N ILE A 89 -31.52 -35.85 -19.07
CA ILE A 89 -32.11 -36.30 -17.82
C ILE A 89 -31.79 -35.34 -16.66
N GLN A 90 -30.53 -34.96 -16.49
CA GLN A 90 -30.11 -34.04 -15.43
C GLN A 90 -30.73 -32.65 -15.60
N LYS A 91 -30.80 -32.15 -16.84
CA LYS A 91 -31.47 -30.89 -17.15
C LYS A 91 -32.96 -30.93 -16.84
N ALA A 92 -33.66 -32.00 -17.25
CA ALA A 92 -35.07 -32.18 -16.94
C ALA A 92 -35.30 -32.23 -15.43
N ARG A 93 -34.44 -32.93 -14.69
CA ARG A 93 -34.47 -32.97 -13.22
C ARG A 93 -34.34 -31.56 -12.62
N GLN A 94 -33.33 -30.81 -13.03
CA GLN A 94 -33.11 -29.46 -12.54
C GLN A 94 -34.33 -28.56 -12.78
N VAL A 95 -34.90 -28.58 -14.00
CA VAL A 95 -36.11 -27.81 -14.34
C VAL A 95 -37.30 -28.21 -13.45
N ILE A 96 -37.53 -29.51 -13.25
CA ILE A 96 -38.61 -30.00 -12.37
C ILE A 96 -38.43 -29.47 -10.93
N PHE A 97 -37.18 -29.46 -10.43
CA PHE A 97 -36.90 -28.91 -9.11
C PHE A 97 -37.17 -27.40 -9.07
N GLU A 98 -36.64 -26.64 -10.03
CA GLU A 98 -36.81 -25.20 -10.14
C GLU A 98 -38.29 -24.81 -10.27
N ASP A 99 -39.10 -25.63 -10.93
CA ASP A 99 -40.54 -25.39 -11.08
C ASP A 99 -41.38 -25.82 -9.87
N SER A 100 -40.84 -26.68 -9.00
CA SER A 100 -41.53 -27.16 -7.80
C SER A 100 -41.75 -26.06 -6.77
N CYS A 101 -42.82 -26.18 -5.97
CA CYS A 101 -43.17 -25.19 -4.94
C CYS A 101 -42.01 -24.94 -3.95
N TYR A 102 -41.42 -26.02 -3.42
CA TYR A 102 -40.32 -25.92 -2.46
C TYR A 102 -38.99 -25.54 -3.12
N GLY A 103 -38.75 -25.95 -4.37
CA GLY A 103 -37.58 -25.51 -5.13
C GLY A 103 -37.61 -23.99 -5.37
N LYS A 104 -38.75 -23.44 -5.79
CA LYS A 104 -38.95 -21.97 -5.90
C LYS A 104 -38.69 -21.25 -4.59
N GLN A 105 -39.20 -21.78 -3.48
CA GLN A 105 -38.97 -21.20 -2.16
C GLN A 105 -37.49 -21.25 -1.75
N LEU A 106 -36.79 -22.36 -2.00
CA LEU A 106 -35.35 -22.48 -1.71
C LEU A 106 -34.51 -21.54 -2.57
N ILE A 107 -34.81 -21.44 -3.87
CA ILE A 107 -34.14 -20.51 -4.79
C ILE A 107 -34.42 -19.07 -4.36
N SER A 108 -35.65 -18.75 -3.97
CA SER A 108 -35.99 -17.43 -3.42
C SER A 108 -35.20 -17.12 -2.13
N CYS A 109 -35.04 -18.09 -1.24
CA CYS A 109 -34.21 -17.93 -0.05
C CYS A 109 -32.73 -17.70 -0.40
N LEU A 110 -32.21 -18.38 -1.42
CA LEU A 110 -30.86 -18.17 -1.94
C LEU A 110 -30.67 -16.76 -2.48
N ILE A 111 -31.60 -16.31 -3.34
CA ILE A 111 -31.58 -14.95 -3.89
C ILE A 111 -31.63 -13.91 -2.76
N GLN A 112 -32.48 -14.12 -1.76
CA GLN A 112 -32.58 -13.22 -0.61
C GLN A 112 -31.28 -13.23 0.22
N SER A 113 -30.65 -14.39 0.44
CA SER A 113 -29.34 -14.48 1.10
C SER A 113 -28.29 -13.66 0.36
N LYS A 114 -28.22 -13.81 -0.98
CA LYS A 114 -27.28 -13.05 -1.82
C LYS A 114 -27.56 -11.56 -1.80
N THR A 115 -28.83 -11.17 -1.85
CA THR A 115 -29.22 -9.75 -1.75
C THR A 115 -28.81 -9.14 -0.41
N LEU A 116 -28.94 -9.89 0.69
CA LEU A 116 -28.48 -9.43 2.01
C LEU A 116 -26.95 -9.36 2.09
N GLU A 117 -26.23 -10.33 1.53
CA GLU A 117 -24.77 -10.30 1.41
C GLU A 117 -24.28 -9.06 0.65
N GLU A 118 -24.90 -8.74 -0.50
CA GLU A 118 -24.60 -7.56 -1.29
C GLU A 118 -24.90 -6.27 -0.53
N ARG A 119 -26.04 -6.19 0.17
CA ARG A 119 -26.37 -5.03 1.01
C ARG A 119 -25.36 -4.83 2.14
N GLU A 120 -24.92 -5.89 2.81
CA GLU A 120 -23.86 -5.79 3.81
C GLU A 120 -22.55 -5.27 3.21
N ALA A 121 -22.18 -5.75 2.01
CA ALA A 121 -20.99 -5.29 1.30
C ALA A 121 -21.10 -3.80 0.92
N GLN A 122 -22.26 -3.37 0.42
CA GLN A 122 -22.53 -1.96 0.12
C GLN A 122 -22.47 -1.08 1.37
N LEU A 123 -23.02 -1.55 2.51
CA LEU A 123 -22.95 -0.83 3.78
C LEU A 123 -21.50 -0.70 4.29
N LYS A 124 -20.71 -1.78 4.21
CA LYS A 124 -19.28 -1.75 4.54
C LYS A 124 -18.52 -0.76 3.65
N PHE A 125 -18.78 -0.81 2.34
CA PHE A 125 -18.16 0.11 1.38
C PHE A 125 -18.51 1.57 1.68
N LYS A 126 -19.78 1.87 1.96
CA LYS A 126 -20.23 3.22 2.34
C LYS A 126 -19.59 3.71 3.64
N LYS A 127 -19.42 2.84 4.64
CA LYS A 127 -18.69 3.18 5.89
C LYS A 127 -17.23 3.53 5.60
N ASN A 128 -16.54 2.70 4.82
CA ASN A 128 -15.15 2.94 4.44
C ASN A 128 -14.98 4.25 3.66
N LEU A 129 -15.91 4.61 2.77
CA LEU A 129 -15.89 5.90 2.08
C LEU A 129 -16.04 7.09 3.04
N LYS A 130 -16.96 6.99 4.01
CA LYS A 130 -17.14 8.04 5.03
C LYS A 130 -15.90 8.18 5.91
N GLU A 131 -15.30 7.08 6.34
CA GLU A 131 -14.07 7.09 7.14
C GLU A 131 -12.91 7.71 6.38
N LYS A 132 -12.74 7.38 5.09
CA LYS A 132 -11.75 8.02 4.22
C LYS A 132 -11.97 9.52 4.09
N ALA A 133 -13.21 9.96 3.82
CA ALA A 133 -13.54 11.38 3.74
C ALA A 133 -13.18 12.14 5.03
N ILE A 134 -13.46 11.57 6.21
CA ILE A 134 -13.09 12.16 7.50
C ILE A 134 -11.57 12.24 7.67
N ILE A 135 -10.81 11.25 7.19
CA ILE A 135 -9.34 11.26 7.23
C ILE A 135 -8.81 12.36 6.31
N ASP A 136 -9.31 12.43 5.07
CA ASP A 136 -8.90 13.42 4.09
C ASP A 136 -9.18 14.86 4.57
N GLU A 137 -10.36 15.11 5.14
CA GLU A 137 -10.71 16.40 5.77
C GLU A 137 -9.75 16.78 6.91
N LYS A 138 -9.39 15.81 7.77
CA LYS A 138 -8.42 16.03 8.86
C LYS A 138 -7.02 16.34 8.32
N GLU A 139 -6.60 15.67 7.26
CA GLU A 139 -5.32 15.93 6.61
C GLU A 139 -5.28 17.32 5.95
N GLU A 140 -6.35 17.73 5.26
CA GLU A 140 -6.47 19.07 4.69
C GLU A 140 -6.42 20.14 5.77
N TYR A 141 -7.17 19.97 6.86
CA TYR A 141 -7.15 20.88 8.00
C TYR A 141 -5.74 20.99 8.63
N LEU A 142 -5.02 19.88 8.76
CA LEU A 142 -3.65 19.88 9.26
C LEU A 142 -2.69 20.62 8.32
N LYS A 143 -2.79 20.39 7.01
CA LYS A 143 -2.00 21.08 5.98
C LYS A 143 -2.29 22.58 5.99
N GLU A 144 -3.55 22.99 6.11
CA GLU A 144 -3.92 24.39 6.22
C GLU A 144 -3.39 25.05 7.50
N LYS A 145 -3.50 24.36 8.64
CA LYS A 145 -2.93 24.83 9.90
C LYS A 145 -1.41 25.02 9.82
N GLN A 146 -0.70 24.14 9.11
CA GLN A 146 0.73 24.28 8.86
C GLN A 146 1.04 25.50 7.97
N ARG A 147 0.31 25.68 6.86
CA ARG A 147 0.45 26.87 5.99
C ARG A 147 0.23 28.18 6.76
N ASN A 148 -0.78 28.23 7.64
CA ASN A 148 -1.06 29.41 8.46
C ASN A 148 0.08 29.71 9.45
N ARG A 149 0.64 28.69 10.10
CA ARG A 149 1.82 28.84 10.97
C ARG A 149 3.04 29.37 10.22
N GLU A 150 3.28 28.91 8.99
CA GLU A 150 4.37 29.42 8.16
C GLU A 150 4.16 30.87 7.75
N LEU A 151 2.92 31.24 7.42
CA LEU A 151 2.56 32.63 7.10
C LEU A 151 2.81 33.55 8.29
N GLU A 152 2.42 33.14 9.50
CA GLU A 152 2.69 33.88 10.74
C GLU A 152 4.19 34.02 11.00
N LYS A 153 4.97 32.94 10.85
CA LYS A 153 6.43 32.99 10.96
C LYS A 153 7.04 34.00 9.97
N LYS A 154 6.59 34.00 8.72
CA LYS A 154 7.03 34.98 7.71
C LYS A 154 6.66 36.41 8.08
N LYS A 155 5.47 36.65 8.65
CA LYS A 155 5.05 37.98 9.14
C LYS A 155 5.93 38.45 10.31
N MET A 156 6.19 37.57 11.26
CA MET A 156 7.06 37.85 12.41
C MET A 156 8.51 38.14 11.99
N GLU A 157 9.02 37.40 11.01
CA GLU A 157 10.36 37.64 10.46
C GLU A 157 10.44 38.98 9.73
N LYS A 158 9.44 39.33 8.90
CA LYS A 158 9.36 40.66 8.27
C LYS A 158 9.32 41.79 9.30
N MET A 159 8.58 41.62 10.39
CA MET A 159 8.55 42.58 11.50
C MET A 159 9.92 42.73 12.16
N ARG A 160 10.64 41.63 12.42
CA ARG A 160 12.01 41.66 12.96
C ARG A 160 12.99 42.35 12.01
N GLN A 161 12.94 42.03 10.71
CA GLN A 161 13.78 42.69 9.71
C GLN A 161 13.52 44.19 9.65
N LYS A 162 12.25 44.62 9.74
CA LYS A 162 11.90 46.04 9.81
C LYS A 162 12.50 46.69 11.06
N GLN A 163 12.35 46.07 12.23
CA GLN A 163 12.96 46.58 13.47
C GLN A 163 14.49 46.68 13.41
N MET A 164 15.17 45.74 12.75
CA MET A 164 16.62 45.80 12.55
C MET A 164 17.00 46.98 11.66
N LYS A 165 16.31 47.17 10.52
CA LYS A 165 16.54 48.33 9.64
C LYS A 165 16.26 49.66 10.34
N ASP A 166 15.19 49.74 11.12
CA ASP A 166 14.86 50.96 11.87
C ASP A 166 15.96 51.30 12.90
N ARG A 167 16.59 50.29 13.53
CA ARG A 167 17.74 50.47 14.42
C ARG A 167 19.00 50.92 13.67
N GLU A 168 19.30 50.29 12.53
CA GLU A 168 20.44 50.68 11.67
C GLU A 168 20.29 52.14 11.21
N ILE A 169 19.09 52.53 10.76
CA ILE A 169 18.80 53.92 10.36
C ILE A 169 18.97 54.88 11.55
N ALA A 170 18.50 54.51 12.73
CA ALA A 170 18.67 55.33 13.94
C ALA A 170 20.15 55.52 14.30
N GLU A 171 20.96 54.48 14.16
CA GLU A 171 22.41 54.53 14.42
C GLU A 171 23.15 55.37 13.38
N ILE A 172 22.79 55.26 12.10
CA ILE A 172 23.30 56.13 11.03
C ILE A 172 22.93 57.60 11.30
N ASN A 173 21.68 57.87 11.68
CA ASN A 173 21.24 59.24 11.98
C ASN A 173 21.98 59.81 13.19
N LYS A 174 22.21 58.99 14.22
CA LYS A 174 22.97 59.39 15.41
C LYS A 174 24.42 59.74 15.05
N THR A 175 25.10 58.88 14.29
CA THR A 175 26.50 59.13 13.86
C THR A 175 26.61 60.33 12.93
N MET A 176 25.64 60.53 12.03
CA MET A 176 25.53 61.75 11.21
C MET A 176 25.43 63.02 12.06
N TYR A 177 24.56 63.02 13.09
CA TYR A 177 24.38 64.15 13.98
C TYR A 177 25.64 64.44 14.82
N GLU A 178 26.28 63.39 15.35
CA GLU A 178 27.55 63.50 16.06
C GLU A 178 28.66 64.07 15.15
N ASN A 179 28.76 63.59 13.92
CA ASN A 179 29.72 64.10 12.93
C ASN A 179 29.48 65.57 12.57
N GLN A 180 28.21 66.00 12.44
CA GLN A 180 27.90 67.41 12.23
C GLN A 180 28.32 68.27 13.43
N ASN A 181 28.01 67.82 14.65
CA ASN A 181 28.42 68.54 15.86
C ASN A 181 29.94 68.63 16.00
N THR A 182 30.69 67.56 15.73
CA THR A 182 32.16 67.60 15.79
C THR A 182 32.77 68.53 14.73
N LYS A 183 32.14 68.67 13.55
CA LYS A 183 32.56 69.69 12.57
C LYS A 183 32.34 71.09 13.11
N VAL A 184 31.15 71.38 13.64
CA VAL A 184 30.84 72.70 14.24
C VAL A 184 31.80 73.05 15.39
N ILE A 185 32.17 72.07 16.22
CA ILE A 185 33.15 72.27 17.30
C ILE A 185 34.53 72.60 16.71
N ARG A 186 35.01 71.81 15.73
CA ARG A 186 36.31 72.05 15.07
C ARG A 186 36.37 73.40 14.38
N ASP A 187 35.30 73.80 13.69
CA ASP A 187 35.24 75.10 13.00
C ASP A 187 35.32 76.26 14.01
N LYS A 188 34.66 76.15 15.16
CA LYS A 188 34.76 77.13 16.25
C LYS A 188 36.16 77.18 16.87
N GLU A 189 36.83 76.05 17.03
CA GLU A 189 38.21 76.02 17.53
C GLU A 189 39.19 76.63 16.54
N LEU A 190 39.05 76.30 15.25
CA LEU A 190 39.85 76.88 14.19
C LEU A 190 39.67 78.40 14.15
N GLN A 191 38.43 78.88 14.25
CA GLN A 191 38.13 80.32 14.31
C GLN A 191 38.79 81.01 15.52
N LYS A 192 38.76 80.38 16.71
CA LYS A 192 39.47 80.90 17.89
C LYS A 192 40.99 80.94 17.68
N GLN A 193 41.57 79.95 16.98
CA GLN A 193 43.00 79.92 16.68
C GLN A 193 43.39 81.00 15.67
N THR A 194 42.62 81.20 14.60
CA THR A 194 42.88 82.26 13.62
C THR A 194 42.78 83.65 14.27
N GLU A 195 41.77 83.88 15.13
CA GLU A 195 41.64 85.15 15.88
C GLU A 195 42.86 85.42 16.78
N LEU A 196 43.43 84.36 17.39
CA LEU A 196 44.64 84.46 18.20
C LEU A 196 45.87 84.78 17.34
N GLU A 197 46.02 84.13 16.19
CA GLU A 197 47.13 84.37 15.26
C GLU A 197 47.07 85.79 14.68
N ASP A 198 45.90 86.26 14.28
CA ASP A 198 45.67 87.63 13.82
C ASP A 198 46.06 88.65 14.90
N MET A 199 45.68 88.42 16.16
CA MET A 199 46.07 89.27 17.29
C MET A 199 47.59 89.29 17.52
N LYS A 200 48.27 88.15 17.38
CA LYS A 200 49.74 88.08 17.46
C LYS A 200 50.39 88.83 16.29
N LEU A 201 49.82 88.72 15.09
CA LEU A 201 50.31 89.41 13.91
C LEU A 201 50.17 90.94 14.06
N ILE A 202 49.01 91.41 14.55
CA ILE A 202 48.77 92.82 14.88
C ILE A 202 49.79 93.31 15.92
N LYS A 203 50.05 92.54 16.97
CA LYS A 203 51.08 92.87 17.97
C LYS A 203 52.46 93.04 17.32
N ASN A 204 52.87 92.11 16.46
CA ASN A 204 54.14 92.19 15.74
C ASN A 204 54.23 93.44 14.83
N PHE A 205 53.16 93.75 14.09
CA PHE A 205 53.12 94.96 13.26
C PHE A 205 53.26 96.24 14.10
N LEU A 206 52.58 96.31 15.25
CA LEU A 206 52.69 97.43 16.17
C LEU A 206 54.09 97.57 16.78
N GLU A 207 54.73 96.45 17.14
CA GLU A 207 56.12 96.45 17.61
C GLU A 207 57.10 96.95 16.53
N ILE A 208 56.87 96.60 15.27
CA ILE A 208 57.68 97.09 14.14
C ILE A 208 57.41 98.59 13.89
N GLU A 209 56.15 99.03 13.89
CA GLU A 209 55.80 100.45 13.74
C GLU A 209 56.41 101.31 14.84
N THR A 210 56.32 100.89 16.10
CA THR A 210 56.91 101.62 17.24
C THR A 210 58.43 101.70 17.12
N LYS A 211 59.10 100.59 16.77
CA LYS A 211 60.54 100.59 16.47
C LYS A 211 60.88 101.56 15.33
N CYS A 212 60.13 101.55 14.23
CA CYS A 212 60.33 102.46 13.10
C CYS A 212 60.08 103.92 13.47
N ARG A 213 59.04 104.23 14.25
CA ARG A 213 58.76 105.59 14.75
C ARG A 213 59.88 106.09 15.64
N ILE A 214 60.36 105.26 16.58
CA ILE A 214 61.50 105.58 17.45
C ILE A 214 62.75 105.85 16.60
N GLN A 215 63.05 105.00 15.62
CA GLN A 215 64.22 105.19 14.76
C GLN A 215 64.11 106.44 13.88
N ASN A 216 62.93 106.76 13.33
CA ASN A 216 62.68 107.99 12.59
C ASN A 216 62.81 109.25 13.46
N THR A 217 62.38 109.20 14.73
CA THR A 217 62.60 110.33 15.67
C THR A 217 64.08 110.52 16.05
N ILE A 218 64.84 109.43 16.14
CA ILE A 218 66.29 109.47 16.40
C ILE A 218 67.05 110.03 15.18
N VAL A 219 66.63 109.70 13.96
CA VAL A 219 67.26 110.20 12.72
C VAL A 219 66.90 111.66 12.45
N LYS A 220 65.67 112.11 12.75
CA LYS A 220 65.24 113.51 12.55
C LYS A 220 65.86 114.54 13.50
N LYS A 221 66.61 114.12 14.53
CA LYS A 221 67.24 115.06 15.50
C LYS A 221 68.72 114.75 15.74
N LYS A 222 69.47 114.62 14.64
CA LYS A 222 70.94 114.67 14.66
C LYS A 222 71.50 116.10 14.65
N ASP A 223 70.66 117.13 14.58
CA ASP A 223 71.09 118.52 14.69
C ASP A 223 70.63 119.20 15.99
N SER A 224 71.62 119.73 16.70
CA SER A 224 71.59 120.72 17.78
C SER A 224 71.39 120.27 19.24
N SER A 225 72.14 120.97 20.09
CA SER A 225 72.39 120.81 21.52
C SER A 225 71.13 120.98 22.38
N LYS A 226 70.58 119.87 22.89
CA LYS A 226 69.75 119.76 24.12
C LYS A 226 69.44 118.26 24.38
N LYS A 227 70.49 117.50 24.74
CA LYS A 227 70.42 116.02 24.81
C LYS A 227 69.84 115.44 26.11
N LEU A 228 69.85 116.14 27.25
CA LEU A 228 69.52 115.53 28.55
C LEU A 228 68.02 115.57 28.92
N GLN A 229 67.35 116.71 28.73
CA GLN A 229 65.92 116.85 29.09
C GLN A 229 65.00 116.05 28.14
N LEU A 230 65.35 115.98 26.85
CA LEU A 230 64.54 115.27 25.84
C LEU A 230 64.57 113.75 26.06
N PHE A 231 65.68 113.20 26.57
CA PHE A 231 65.81 111.77 26.88
C PHE A 231 64.86 111.36 28.01
N GLN A 232 64.74 112.19 29.06
CA GLN A 232 63.81 111.94 30.16
C GLN A 232 62.35 112.04 29.73
N THR A 233 62.00 112.98 28.84
CA THR A 233 60.61 113.08 28.32
C THR A 233 60.28 111.92 27.39
N LEU A 234 61.24 111.48 26.57
CA LEU A 234 61.06 110.32 25.68
C LEU A 234 60.95 109.01 26.46
N GLU A 235 61.75 108.79 27.51
CA GLU A 235 61.56 107.63 28.40
C GLU A 235 60.20 107.64 29.10
N TRP A 236 59.70 108.82 29.49
CA TRP A 236 58.41 108.97 30.12
C TRP A 236 57.24 108.69 29.15
N ILE A 237 57.30 109.22 27.91
CA ILE A 237 56.32 108.93 26.86
C ILE A 237 56.37 107.45 26.46
N LYS A 238 57.57 106.88 26.33
CA LYS A 238 57.78 105.44 26.04
C LYS A 238 57.14 104.57 27.11
N ARG A 239 57.31 104.90 28.40
CA ARG A 239 56.61 104.22 29.50
C ARG A 239 55.09 104.39 29.44
N ILE A 240 54.56 105.53 29.03
CA ILE A 240 53.10 105.75 29.01
C ILE A 240 52.43 105.03 27.84
N GLU A 241 53.01 105.09 26.64
CA GLU A 241 52.45 104.42 25.45
C GLU A 241 52.65 102.90 25.49
N GLU A 242 53.83 102.41 25.94
CA GLU A 242 54.05 100.97 26.17
C GLU A 242 53.10 100.45 27.26
N ASN A 243 52.86 101.19 28.35
CA ASN A 243 52.03 100.67 29.46
C ASN A 243 50.52 100.74 29.22
N LYS A 244 49.99 101.54 28.30
CA LYS A 244 48.53 101.62 28.06
C LYS A 244 48.05 100.68 26.95
N TYR A 245 48.79 100.62 25.83
CA TYR A 245 48.36 99.85 24.66
C TYR A 245 48.87 98.40 24.67
N ASN A 246 50.12 98.15 25.09
CA ASN A 246 50.59 96.77 25.26
C ASN A 246 49.83 96.07 26.39
N ASP A 247 49.42 96.79 27.43
CA ASP A 247 48.63 96.24 28.53
C ASP A 247 47.20 95.87 28.10
N PHE A 248 46.63 96.53 27.07
CA PHE A 248 45.36 96.11 26.46
C PHE A 248 45.51 94.84 25.61
N VAL A 249 46.54 94.78 24.76
CA VAL A 249 46.82 93.63 23.88
C VAL A 249 47.24 92.41 24.72
N ASP A 250 48.10 92.58 25.71
CA ASP A 250 48.55 91.52 26.61
C ASP A 250 47.42 91.04 27.53
N LYS A 251 46.52 91.93 27.98
CA LYS A 251 45.27 91.49 28.66
C LYS A 251 44.34 90.76 27.70
N GLY A 252 44.28 91.15 26.43
CA GLY A 252 43.53 90.45 25.38
C GLY A 252 44.05 89.02 25.17
N ILE A 253 45.35 88.86 24.99
CA ILE A 253 46.04 87.57 24.87
C ILE A 253 45.81 86.73 26.13
N LYS A 254 46.07 87.26 27.32
CA LYS A 254 45.87 86.53 28.58
C LYS A 254 44.43 86.08 28.79
N ARG A 255 43.43 86.90 28.46
CA ARG A 255 42.01 86.51 28.55
C ARG A 255 41.67 85.38 27.59
N LEU A 256 42.21 85.41 26.37
CA LEU A 256 41.99 84.35 25.39
C LEU A 256 42.68 83.06 25.80
N GLU A 257 43.93 83.12 26.27
CA GLU A 257 44.67 81.96 26.79
C GLU A 257 44.00 81.34 28.02
N GLN A 258 43.50 82.17 28.94
CA GLN A 258 42.73 81.71 30.10
C GLN A 258 41.43 81.02 29.66
N LYS A 259 40.67 81.62 28.73
CA LYS A 259 39.47 80.96 28.19
C LYS A 259 39.78 79.63 27.51
N LEU A 260 40.87 79.55 26.74
CA LEU A 260 41.30 78.31 26.07
C LEU A 260 41.69 77.22 27.08
N ASN A 261 42.34 77.59 28.18
CA ASN A 261 42.71 76.65 29.24
C ASN A 261 41.51 76.23 30.10
N GLU A 262 40.59 77.15 30.40
CA GLU A 262 39.34 76.83 31.11
C GLU A 262 38.44 75.90 30.29
N ASP A 263 38.34 76.13 28.98
CA ASP A 263 37.57 75.28 28.07
C ASP A 263 38.16 73.85 28.03
N LYS A 264 39.50 73.71 27.93
CA LYS A 264 40.20 72.41 28.02
C LYS A 264 39.97 71.69 29.34
N LEU A 265 39.99 72.40 30.46
CA LEU A 265 39.73 71.84 31.80
C LEU A 265 38.29 71.32 31.94
N LYS A 266 37.30 72.05 31.39
CA LYS A 266 35.89 71.63 31.37
C LYS A 266 35.66 70.39 30.50
N GLU A 267 36.42 70.22 29.43
CA GLU A 267 36.32 69.08 28.53
C GLU A 267 36.87 67.78 29.17
N ILE A 268 38.01 67.88 29.86
CA ILE A 268 38.57 66.76 30.64
C ILE A 268 37.62 66.33 31.77
N GLN A 269 36.93 67.28 32.42
CA GLN A 269 35.93 66.94 33.44
C GLN A 269 34.70 66.22 32.85
N LYS A 270 34.22 66.60 31.66
CA LYS A 270 33.09 65.92 30.99
C LYS A 270 33.44 64.49 30.58
N GLN A 271 34.61 64.25 29.99
CA GLN A 271 35.06 62.90 29.61
C GLN A 271 35.14 61.94 30.80
N ASN A 272 35.54 62.43 31.97
CA ASN A 272 35.59 61.62 33.19
C ASN A 272 34.20 61.24 33.75
N VAL A 273 33.18 62.05 33.51
CA VAL A 273 31.79 61.75 33.94
C VAL A 273 31.15 60.69 33.03
N ASP A 274 31.38 60.77 31.73
CA ASP A 274 30.81 59.82 30.76
C ASP A 274 31.43 58.42 30.89
N ASN A 275 32.73 58.34 31.19
CA ASN A 275 33.40 57.06 31.50
C ASN A 275 32.85 56.37 32.75
N LYS A 276 32.36 57.13 33.74
CA LYS A 276 31.72 56.57 34.95
C LYS A 276 30.34 55.98 34.66
N LYS A 277 29.55 56.59 33.76
CA LYS A 277 28.20 56.11 33.41
C LYS A 277 28.22 54.79 32.62
N ASN A 278 29.18 54.60 31.72
CA ASN A 278 29.29 53.37 30.91
C ASN A 278 29.64 52.11 31.72
N CYS A 279 30.27 52.25 32.90
CA CYS A 279 30.60 51.10 33.76
C CYS A 279 29.38 50.55 34.52
N SER A 280 28.34 51.38 34.74
CA SER A 280 27.14 50.99 35.49
C SER A 280 26.09 50.24 34.66
N ILE A 281 26.11 50.36 33.34
CA ILE A 281 25.10 49.75 32.46
C ILE A 281 25.43 48.27 32.18
N LYS A 282 26.73 47.95 32.03
CA LYS A 282 27.21 46.57 31.82
C LYS A 282 26.96 45.64 33.01
N SER A 283 26.81 46.16 34.22
CA SER A 283 26.55 45.36 35.44
C SER A 283 25.07 44.99 35.62
N MET A 284 24.14 45.76 35.04
CA MET A 284 22.69 45.44 35.11
C MET A 284 22.30 44.30 34.14
N GLU A 285 22.85 44.28 32.91
CA GLU A 285 22.50 43.25 31.90
C GLU A 285 22.98 41.83 32.28
N ALA A 286 23.95 41.72 33.20
CA ALA A 286 24.45 40.44 33.70
C ALA A 286 23.50 39.78 34.74
N ARG A 287 22.65 40.55 35.42
CA ARG A 287 21.73 40.04 36.47
C ARG A 287 20.46 39.40 35.90
N ASP A 288 19.92 39.94 34.80
CA ASP A 288 18.67 39.44 34.20
C ASP A 288 18.80 38.05 33.53
N LYS A 289 20.02 37.66 33.14
CA LYS A 289 20.27 36.35 32.51
C LYS A 289 20.31 35.19 33.51
N THR A 290 20.58 35.46 34.79
CA THR A 290 20.69 34.44 35.85
C THR A 290 19.34 34.06 36.45
N GLN A 291 18.36 34.96 36.41
CA GLN A 291 17.04 34.76 37.02
C GLN A 291 16.09 33.89 36.18
N LYS A 292 16.31 33.77 34.86
CA LYS A 292 15.48 32.93 33.97
C LYS A 292 15.81 31.43 34.01
N LYS A 293 16.95 31.02 34.59
CA LYS A 293 17.35 29.60 34.67
C LYS A 293 16.82 28.86 35.90
N THR A 294 16.32 29.55 36.92
CA THR A 294 15.81 28.92 38.15
C THR A 294 14.36 28.47 38.05
N ASN A 295 13.54 29.10 37.20
CA ASN A 295 12.10 28.80 37.13
C ASN A 295 11.73 27.57 36.29
N TYR A 296 12.66 27.00 35.51
CA TYR A 296 12.37 25.83 34.65
C TYR A 296 12.55 24.48 35.36
N ARG A 297 13.02 24.46 36.61
CA ARG A 297 13.43 23.23 37.32
C ARG A 297 12.42 22.72 38.36
N GLU A 298 11.35 23.47 38.63
CA GLU A 298 10.37 23.14 39.68
C GLU A 298 9.10 22.44 39.14
N GLU A 299 8.83 22.49 37.83
CA GLU A 299 7.58 21.95 37.27
C GLU A 299 7.57 20.44 36.95
N THR A 300 8.69 19.71 37.09
CA THR A 300 8.76 18.28 36.69
C THR A 300 8.82 17.28 37.86
N LYS A 301 8.51 17.69 39.10
CA LYS A 301 8.62 16.80 40.28
C LYS A 301 7.33 16.34 40.92
N ASN A 302 6.16 16.78 40.44
CA ASN A 302 4.87 16.44 41.06
C ASN A 302 3.92 15.76 40.08
N MET A 303 4.17 14.50 39.70
CA MET A 303 3.11 13.61 39.24
C MET A 303 3.39 12.15 39.68
N SER A 304 2.54 11.70 40.60
CA SER A 304 2.03 10.34 40.83
C SER A 304 3.01 9.23 41.24
N LYS A 305 3.22 9.12 42.56
CA LYS A 305 3.20 7.84 43.27
C LYS A 305 1.75 7.54 43.68
N VAL A 306 1.13 6.45 43.19
CA VAL A 306 0.11 5.67 43.94
C VAL A 306 0.11 4.24 43.40
N CYS A 307 0.39 3.28 44.30
CA CYS A 307 0.20 1.84 44.16
C CYS A 307 -1.08 1.46 44.91
N HIS A 308 -1.86 0.48 44.44
CA HIS A 308 -2.75 -0.30 45.30
C HIS A 308 -2.97 -1.73 44.78
N CYS A 309 -2.66 -2.68 45.67
CA CYS A 309 -3.13 -4.06 45.68
C CYS A 309 -4.07 -4.17 46.90
N ASP A 310 -5.21 -4.89 46.80
CA ASP A 310 -5.59 -5.94 47.77
C ASP A 310 -6.95 -6.63 47.51
N ARG A 311 -6.87 -7.96 47.57
CA ARG A 311 -7.74 -9.08 48.02
C ARG A 311 -9.26 -8.97 48.35
N GLN A 312 -9.92 -10.06 47.90
CA GLN A 312 -10.87 -11.00 48.58
C GLN A 312 -12.37 -10.68 48.78
N THR A 313 -13.24 -11.64 48.40
CA THR A 313 -14.08 -12.46 49.32
C THR A 313 -14.84 -13.61 48.62
N LEU A 314 -15.22 -14.62 49.44
CA LEU A 314 -15.79 -15.96 49.17
C LEU A 314 -17.34 -15.99 49.26
N PHE A 315 -18.02 -17.02 48.73
CA PHE A 315 -19.12 -17.80 49.38
C PHE A 315 -19.59 -19.02 48.53
N CYS A 316 -20.35 -19.93 49.17
CA CYS A 316 -20.30 -21.40 49.09
C CYS A 316 -21.31 -22.18 48.19
N LYS A 317 -21.00 -23.48 47.97
CA LYS A 317 -21.79 -24.66 47.48
C LYS A 317 -23.04 -24.99 48.36
N PRO A 318 -24.02 -25.91 48.05
CA PRO A 318 -23.80 -27.32 47.58
C PRO A 318 -24.91 -28.19 46.89
N SER A 319 -24.45 -29.32 46.29
CA SER A 319 -24.95 -30.73 46.29
C SER A 319 -26.32 -31.22 45.74
N LYS A 320 -26.27 -32.38 45.00
CA LYS A 320 -26.96 -33.70 45.20
C LYS A 320 -27.25 -34.38 43.83
N LYS A 321 -26.68 -35.57 43.51
CA LYS A 321 -27.09 -37.00 43.73
C LYS A 321 -28.04 -37.61 42.67
N ASN A 322 -27.52 -38.66 41.99
CA ASN A 322 -28.05 -39.94 41.42
C ASN A 322 -29.54 -40.13 41.05
N TYR A 323 -29.80 -40.92 39.98
CA TYR A 323 -30.52 -42.22 40.02
C TYR A 323 -30.35 -43.04 38.71
N ASN A 324 -30.25 -44.37 38.86
CA ASN A 324 -30.18 -45.44 37.84
C ASN A 324 -31.58 -45.98 37.45
N ASN A 325 -31.64 -46.75 36.34
CA ASN A 325 -32.42 -47.99 36.05
C ASN A 325 -33.01 -47.95 34.61
N ALA A 326 -32.59 -48.80 33.65
CA ALA A 326 -32.80 -50.25 33.47
C ALA A 326 -34.20 -50.61 32.89
N LEU A 327 -34.26 -51.24 31.70
CA LEU A 327 -35.09 -52.43 31.41
C LEU A 327 -34.95 -52.96 29.96
N ASN A 328 -34.78 -54.28 29.89
CA ASN A 328 -34.75 -55.19 28.73
C ASN A 328 -36.07 -55.26 27.98
N PHE A 329 -36.05 -55.77 26.73
CA PHE A 329 -36.96 -56.84 26.28
C PHE A 329 -36.33 -57.69 25.15
N ASN A 330 -36.23 -59.00 25.39
CA ASN A 330 -35.98 -60.06 24.40
C ASN A 330 -37.23 -60.34 23.57
N LYS A 331 -37.06 -61.00 22.40
CA LYS A 331 -37.98 -61.93 21.69
C LYS A 331 -37.37 -62.27 20.32
N GLU A 332 -37.51 -63.41 19.67
CA GLU A 332 -38.05 -64.76 19.92
C GLU A 332 -37.66 -65.60 18.66
N GLU A 333 -37.83 -66.91 18.74
CA GLU A 333 -37.33 -67.97 17.86
C GLU A 333 -37.79 -67.92 16.38
N SER A 334 -36.91 -68.40 15.49
CA SER A 334 -37.13 -68.50 14.04
C SER A 334 -37.85 -69.80 13.64
N LEU A 335 -39.02 -69.66 13.01
CA LEU A 335 -39.73 -70.74 12.32
C LEU A 335 -39.19 -70.90 10.89
N GLN A 336 -38.49 -72.01 10.63
CA GLN A 336 -37.85 -72.36 9.34
C GLN A 336 -38.83 -72.91 8.27
N PHE A 337 -40.00 -72.30 8.05
CA PHE A 337 -40.96 -72.82 7.05
C PHE A 337 -41.24 -71.91 5.84
N LEU A 338 -40.51 -70.80 5.70
CA LEU A 338 -40.69 -69.87 4.58
C LEU A 338 -39.33 -69.40 4.05
N MET A 339 -38.57 -70.30 3.41
CA MET A 339 -37.46 -69.86 2.55
C MET A 339 -37.97 -69.65 1.13
N PRO A 340 -37.88 -68.43 0.57
CA PRO A 340 -38.14 -68.20 -0.85
C PRO A 340 -37.17 -69.03 -1.72
N SER A 341 -37.64 -69.54 -2.86
CA SER A 341 -36.78 -70.24 -3.81
C SER A 341 -35.64 -69.33 -4.28
N LYS A 342 -34.42 -69.86 -4.42
CA LYS A 342 -33.22 -69.11 -4.89
C LYS A 342 -33.45 -68.30 -6.18
N SER A 343 -34.35 -68.75 -7.05
CA SER A 343 -34.74 -68.01 -8.26
C SER A 343 -35.44 -66.68 -7.97
N LEU A 344 -36.21 -66.61 -6.88
CA LEU A 344 -36.92 -65.41 -6.45
C LEU A 344 -35.96 -64.47 -5.70
N GLU A 345 -35.01 -65.02 -4.93
CA GLU A 345 -33.91 -64.24 -4.36
C GLU A 345 -33.03 -63.63 -5.46
N ASP A 346 -32.63 -64.41 -6.46
CA ASP A 346 -31.86 -63.92 -7.61
C ASP A 346 -32.63 -62.88 -8.46
N GLU A 347 -33.95 -63.02 -8.61
CA GLU A 347 -34.79 -62.01 -9.26
C GLU A 347 -34.96 -60.76 -8.42
N LEU A 348 -35.11 -60.88 -7.09
CA LEU A 348 -35.17 -59.74 -6.18
C LEU A 348 -33.83 -59.02 -6.11
N GLU A 349 -32.71 -59.75 -6.09
CA GLU A 349 -31.36 -59.18 -6.10
C GLU A 349 -31.08 -58.47 -7.44
N LYS A 350 -31.59 -59.00 -8.55
CA LYS A 350 -31.56 -58.32 -9.86
C LYS A 350 -32.43 -57.05 -9.87
N ARG A 351 -33.64 -57.09 -9.28
CA ARG A 351 -34.51 -55.90 -9.15
C ARG A 351 -33.97 -54.84 -8.18
N GLU A 352 -33.25 -55.24 -7.14
CA GLU A 352 -32.52 -54.32 -6.25
C GLU A 352 -31.33 -53.66 -6.96
N LYS A 353 -30.69 -54.38 -7.90
CA LYS A 353 -29.59 -53.89 -8.74
C LYS A 353 -30.08 -53.09 -9.97
N GLU A 354 -31.35 -53.20 -10.34
CA GLU A 354 -31.97 -52.37 -11.39
C GLU A 354 -32.18 -50.94 -10.89
N PRO A 355 -31.87 -49.91 -11.70
CA PRO A 355 -32.13 -48.53 -11.31
C PRO A 355 -33.63 -48.35 -11.10
N PHE A 356 -34.01 -47.82 -9.92
CA PHE A 356 -35.41 -47.59 -9.55
C PHE A 356 -36.19 -46.92 -10.71
N PRO A 357 -37.43 -47.36 -10.99
CA PRO A 357 -38.24 -46.73 -12.00
C PRO A 357 -38.40 -45.23 -11.70
N TRP A 358 -38.22 -44.42 -12.73
CA TRP A 358 -38.15 -42.96 -12.70
C TRP A 358 -39.35 -42.23 -12.08
N SER A 359 -40.46 -42.93 -11.90
CA SER A 359 -41.71 -42.42 -11.35
C SER A 359 -41.92 -42.97 -9.95
N GLY A 360 -41.24 -42.37 -8.96
CA GLY A 360 -41.41 -42.73 -7.57
C GLY A 360 -41.13 -41.54 -6.66
N THR A 361 -41.95 -41.36 -5.62
CA THR A 361 -41.80 -40.32 -4.59
C THR A 361 -40.39 -40.30 -4.00
N LYS A 362 -39.77 -41.47 -3.83
CA LYS A 362 -38.38 -41.63 -3.33
C LYS A 362 -37.33 -40.92 -4.20
N ALA A 363 -37.40 -41.06 -5.53
CA ALA A 363 -36.43 -40.43 -6.43
C ALA A 363 -36.56 -38.89 -6.42
N ALA A 364 -37.79 -38.38 -6.30
CA ALA A 364 -38.04 -36.94 -6.15
C ALA A 364 -37.50 -36.40 -4.82
N HIS A 365 -37.67 -37.14 -3.72
CA HIS A 365 -37.09 -36.80 -2.41
C HIS A 365 -35.56 -36.78 -2.45
N GLU A 366 -34.92 -37.79 -3.03
CA GLU A 366 -33.45 -37.84 -3.14
C GLU A 366 -32.91 -36.66 -3.97
N GLN A 367 -33.59 -36.33 -5.07
CA GLN A 367 -33.23 -35.18 -5.88
C GLN A 367 -33.41 -33.86 -5.12
N PHE A 368 -34.54 -33.70 -4.43
CA PHE A 368 -34.76 -32.54 -3.56
C PHE A 368 -33.66 -32.42 -2.50
N ALA A 369 -33.24 -33.52 -1.87
CA ALA A 369 -32.16 -33.51 -0.89
C ALA A 369 -30.83 -33.00 -1.46
N LYS A 370 -30.48 -33.43 -2.67
CA LYS A 370 -29.24 -33.01 -3.36
C LYS A 370 -29.25 -31.51 -3.64
N GLU A 371 -30.31 -31.01 -4.26
CA GLU A 371 -30.43 -29.59 -4.60
C GLU A 371 -30.59 -28.71 -3.36
N ALA A 372 -31.38 -29.14 -2.37
CA ALA A 372 -31.51 -28.43 -1.10
C ALA A 372 -30.18 -28.35 -0.33
N SER A 373 -29.39 -29.43 -0.33
CA SER A 373 -28.06 -29.43 0.30
C SER A 373 -27.10 -28.48 -0.42
N LYS A 374 -27.17 -28.41 -1.75
CA LYS A 374 -26.38 -27.46 -2.55
C LYS A 374 -26.75 -26.00 -2.20
N ILE A 375 -28.04 -25.69 -2.21
CA ILE A 375 -28.56 -24.35 -1.87
C ILE A 375 -28.19 -23.96 -0.43
N LEU A 376 -28.35 -24.87 0.54
CA LEU A 376 -27.97 -24.61 1.93
C LEU A 376 -26.46 -24.43 2.12
N GLY A 377 -25.64 -25.05 1.25
CA GLY A 377 -24.20 -24.84 1.22
C GLY A 377 -23.83 -23.44 0.71
N GLU A 378 -24.54 -22.92 -0.28
CA GLU A 378 -24.28 -21.62 -0.91
C GLU A 378 -24.90 -20.43 -0.15
N CYS A 379 -25.99 -20.66 0.58
CA CYS A 379 -26.65 -19.66 1.42
C CYS A 379 -25.79 -19.30 2.65
N ARG A 380 -25.48 -18.00 2.82
CA ARG A 380 -24.94 -17.48 4.09
C ARG A 380 -26.04 -17.36 5.15
N PHE A 381 -27.25 -16.95 4.76
CA PHE A 381 -28.41 -16.82 5.65
C PHE A 381 -29.28 -18.09 5.62
N LYS A 382 -28.74 -19.16 6.20
CA LYS A 382 -29.33 -20.52 6.21
C LYS A 382 -30.67 -20.68 6.92
N PRO A 383 -31.03 -19.91 7.98
CA PRO A 383 -32.28 -20.16 8.72
C PRO A 383 -33.55 -20.12 7.86
N MET A 384 -33.58 -19.27 6.83
CA MET A 384 -34.77 -19.16 5.96
C MET A 384 -34.90 -20.35 5.01
N ALA A 385 -33.82 -20.72 4.32
CA ALA A 385 -33.79 -21.91 3.47
C ALA A 385 -34.02 -23.19 4.28
N ARG A 386 -33.55 -23.24 5.54
CA ARG A 386 -33.75 -24.39 6.41
C ARG A 386 -35.21 -24.62 6.79
N LYS A 387 -35.96 -23.54 7.06
CA LYS A 387 -37.41 -23.64 7.31
C LYS A 387 -38.15 -24.32 6.17
N VAL A 388 -37.81 -23.98 4.93
CA VAL A 388 -38.41 -24.59 3.73
C VAL A 388 -38.11 -26.10 3.66
N VAL A 389 -36.88 -26.50 4.00
CA VAL A 389 -36.50 -27.92 4.09
C VAL A 389 -37.26 -28.63 5.21
N ASP A 390 -37.35 -28.03 6.40
CA ASP A 390 -38.03 -28.63 7.54
C ASP A 390 -39.55 -28.76 7.30
N GLU A 391 -40.17 -27.78 6.62
CA GLU A 391 -41.56 -27.86 6.15
C GLU A 391 -41.76 -28.98 5.14
N TYR A 392 -40.85 -29.11 4.17
CA TYR A 392 -40.87 -30.22 3.21
C TYR A 392 -40.77 -31.58 3.89
N ILE A 393 -39.87 -31.73 4.86
CA ILE A 393 -39.69 -32.95 5.65
C ILE A 393 -40.98 -33.26 6.42
N LYS A 394 -41.55 -32.25 7.09
CA LYS A 394 -42.77 -32.38 7.89
C LYS A 394 -43.98 -32.81 7.06
N ILE A 395 -44.21 -32.17 5.92
CA ILE A 395 -45.38 -32.42 5.07
C ILE A 395 -45.30 -33.79 4.38
N ASN A 396 -44.09 -34.24 4.04
CA ASN A 396 -43.88 -35.53 3.38
C ASN A 396 -43.59 -36.69 4.36
N GLY A 397 -43.63 -36.45 5.68
CA GLY A 397 -43.39 -37.49 6.69
C GLY A 397 -41.98 -38.11 6.62
N LEU A 398 -40.98 -37.32 6.21
CA LEU A 398 -39.61 -37.78 6.02
C LEU A 398 -38.82 -37.65 7.33
N ASN A 399 -37.78 -38.47 7.47
CA ASN A 399 -36.84 -38.44 8.60
C ASN A 399 -35.41 -38.24 8.10
N ASN A 400 -34.47 -37.90 8.99
CA ASN A 400 -33.05 -37.74 8.65
C ASN A 400 -32.42 -38.98 7.99
N ASN A 401 -32.98 -40.18 8.24
CA ASN A 401 -32.55 -41.43 7.60
C ASN A 401 -33.04 -41.57 6.15
N ASN A 402 -34.20 -40.97 5.83
CA ASN A 402 -34.85 -41.08 4.52
C ASN A 402 -34.54 -39.88 3.60
N LEU A 403 -34.08 -38.76 4.16
CA LEU A 403 -33.68 -37.56 3.44
C LEU A 403 -32.41 -36.96 4.10
N PRO A 404 -31.21 -37.45 3.74
CA PRO A 404 -29.98 -37.03 4.37
C PRO A 404 -29.55 -35.63 3.89
N ILE A 405 -30.13 -34.59 4.49
CA ILE A 405 -29.70 -33.20 4.31
C ILE A 405 -28.83 -32.83 5.50
N LYS A 406 -27.59 -32.42 5.24
CA LYS A 406 -26.65 -32.02 6.30
C LYS A 406 -27.28 -30.91 7.14
N ASN A 407 -27.22 -31.06 8.47
CA ASN A 407 -27.63 -30.00 9.38
C ASN A 407 -26.57 -28.90 9.36
N TYR A 408 -26.89 -27.81 8.69
CA TYR A 408 -26.12 -26.58 8.74
C TYR A 408 -26.78 -25.67 9.78
N LEU A 409 -26.33 -25.76 11.03
CA LEU A 409 -26.66 -24.80 12.09
C LEU A 409 -25.82 -23.53 11.93
#